data_AF-A0A8J6IKX6-F1
#
_entry.id   AF-A0A8J6IKX6-F1
#
_cell.length_a   1.000
_cell.length_b   1.000
_cell.length_c   1.000
_cell.angle_alpha   90.00
_cell.angle_beta   90.00
_cell.angle_gamma   90.00
#
_symmetry.space_group_name_H-M   'P 1'
#
loop_
_entity.id
_entity.type
_entity.pdbx_description
1 polymer ?
#
loop_
_entity_poly.entity_id
_entity_poly.type
_entity_poly.pdbx_seq_one_letter_code
_entity_poly.pdbx_strand_id
1 'polypeptide(L)'
;MITISRQGDCFVARDQSGQLASCHFAIQGDTVVLDALEYQDLPVIDGVLRACLAHCLDRDISFYRPGDERCRQTIAALGYPPAAGGAYSVPGLFMVKKCGGK
;
A
#
# COMPACT_ATOMS: atom_id res chain seq x y z
N MET A 1 -9.08 -6.89 18.42
CA MET A 1 -9.10 -5.60 17.68
C MET A 1 -7.77 -5.47 16.97
N ILE A 2 -7.77 -5.23 15.66
CA ILE A 2 -6.55 -5.03 14.87
C ILE A 2 -6.27 -3.52 14.79
N THR A 3 -5.03 -3.13 15.06
CA THR A 3 -4.55 -1.76 14.92
C THR A 3 -3.48 -1.69 13.85
N ILE A 4 -3.60 -0.76 12.92
CA ILE A 4 -2.60 -0.48 11.89
C ILE A 4 -1.91 0.83 12.24
N SER A 5 -0.59 0.83 12.31
CA SER A 5 0.20 2.02 12.63
C SER A 5 1.46 2.12 11.76
N ARG A 6 1.90 3.35 11.54
CA ARG A 6 3.15 3.65 10.82
C ARG A 6 4.32 3.70 11.78
N GLN A 7 5.41 3.02 11.42
CA GLN A 7 6.70 3.00 12.10
C GLN A 7 7.78 3.35 11.06
N GLY A 8 8.08 4.65 10.93
CA GLY A 8 8.98 5.15 9.88
C GLY A 8 8.44 4.82 8.48
N ASP A 9 9.22 4.04 7.73
CA ASP A 9 8.94 3.59 6.37
C ASP A 9 8.25 2.22 6.32
N CYS A 10 7.58 1.83 7.41
CA CYS A 10 6.86 0.56 7.52
C CYS A 10 5.48 0.76 8.15
N PHE A 11 4.46 0.16 7.56
CA PHE A 11 3.14 0.02 8.18
C PHE A 11 3.00 -1.37 8.80
N VAL A 12 2.48 -1.44 10.02
CA VAL A 12 2.34 -2.70 10.75
C VAL A 12 0.93 -2.83 11.31
N ALA A 13 0.28 -3.95 11.00
CA ALA A 13 -0.93 -4.41 11.66
C ALA A 13 -0.57 -5.28 12.87
N ARG A 14 -1.13 -4.95 14.03
CA ARG A 14 -0.97 -5.72 15.27
C ARG A 14 -2.30 -5.99 15.95
N ASP A 15 -2.36 -7.08 16.69
CA ASP A 15 -3.40 -7.34 17.68
C ASP A 15 -2.77 -7.63 19.07
N GLN A 16 -3.53 -8.22 19.98
CA GLN A 16 -3.05 -8.60 21.32
C GLN A 16 -1.99 -9.71 21.31
N SER A 17 -1.92 -10.51 20.24
CA SER A 17 -1.00 -11.63 20.08
C SER A 17 0.31 -11.22 19.42
N GLY A 18 0.34 -10.08 18.71
CA GLY A 18 1.55 -9.50 18.14
C GLY A 18 1.34 -8.95 16.73
N GLN A 19 2.37 -9.05 15.90
CA GLN A 19 2.33 -8.59 14.51
C GLN A 19 1.58 -9.59 13.62
N LEU A 20 0.57 -9.09 12.92
CA LEU A 20 -0.24 -9.86 11.98
C LEU A 20 0.18 -9.63 10.53
N ALA A 21 0.55 -8.39 10.20
CA ALA A 21 1.08 -8.03 8.90
C ALA A 21 1.97 -6.79 8.96
N SER A 22 2.88 -6.65 8.01
CA SER A 22 3.70 -5.47 7.79
C SER A 22 3.99 -5.25 6.31
N CYS A 23 4.20 -3.99 5.96
CA CYS A 23 4.62 -3.57 4.63
C CYS A 23 5.66 -2.47 4.79
N HIS A 24 6.86 -2.71 4.25
CA HIS A 24 7.81 -1.63 4.06
C HIS A 24 7.43 -0.87 2.79
N PHE A 25 7.70 0.43 2.78
CA PHE A 25 7.50 1.23 1.60
C PHE A 25 8.63 2.25 1.43
N ALA A 26 8.95 2.57 0.19
CA ALA A 26 9.85 3.67 -0.15
C ALA A 26 9.18 4.58 -1.16
N ILE A 27 9.47 5.88 -1.10
CA ILE A 27 8.95 6.84 -2.08
C ILE A 27 10.08 7.17 -3.05
N GLN A 28 9.86 6.91 -4.34
CA GLN A 28 10.78 7.22 -5.42
C GLN A 28 10.08 8.14 -6.43
N GLY A 29 10.33 9.45 -6.31
CA GLY A 29 9.56 10.46 -7.05
C GLY A 29 8.08 10.36 -6.68
N ASP A 30 7.23 10.20 -7.69
CA ASP A 30 5.77 10.06 -7.54
C ASP A 30 5.30 8.60 -7.47
N THR A 31 6.19 7.67 -7.09
CA THR A 31 5.87 6.24 -6.98
C THR A 31 6.21 5.69 -5.60
N VAL A 32 5.25 4.99 -4.98
CA VAL A 32 5.47 4.17 -3.78
C VAL A 32 5.98 2.80 -4.20
N VAL A 33 7.11 2.37 -3.66
CA VAL A 33 7.62 1.01 -3.82
C VAL A 33 7.24 0.24 -2.57
N LEU A 34 6.38 -0.77 -2.71
CA LEU A 34 5.97 -1.64 -1.60
C LEU A 34 6.90 -2.83 -1.55
N ASP A 35 7.51 -3.11 -0.41
CA ASP A 35 8.54 -4.14 -0.25
C ASP A 35 8.35 -4.88 1.08
N ALA A 36 9.04 -6.01 1.24
CA ALA A 36 9.10 -6.79 2.46
C ALA A 36 7.72 -7.04 3.11
N LEU A 37 6.73 -7.47 2.31
CA LEU A 37 5.42 -7.85 2.84
C LEU A 37 5.56 -9.09 3.72
N GLU A 38 5.16 -8.96 4.98
CA GLU A 38 4.97 -10.08 5.89
C GLU A 38 3.52 -10.08 6.33
N TYR A 39 2.85 -11.23 6.28
CA TYR A 39 1.47 -11.33 6.73
C TYR A 39 1.07 -12.77 7.01
N GLN A 40 0.17 -12.94 7.96
CA GLN A 40 -0.46 -14.23 8.26
C GLN A 40 -1.71 -14.47 7.42
N ASP A 41 -2.41 -13.40 7.05
CA ASP A 41 -3.70 -13.45 6.37
C ASP A 41 -3.83 -12.32 5.32
N LEU A 42 -4.42 -12.65 4.17
CA LEU A 42 -4.56 -11.74 3.01
C LEU A 42 -5.41 -10.49 3.32
N PRO A 43 -6.59 -10.62 3.94
CA PRO A 43 -7.38 -9.47 4.41
C PRO A 43 -6.61 -8.50 5.32
N VAL A 44 -5.72 -9.00 6.18
CA VAL A 44 -4.96 -8.12 7.09
C VAL A 44 -3.93 -7.30 6.31
N ILE A 45 -3.22 -7.92 5.34
CA ILE A 45 -2.26 -7.17 4.52
C ILE A 45 -2.96 -6.20 3.57
N ASP A 46 -4.17 -6.48 3.07
CA ASP A 46 -4.98 -5.51 2.32
C ASP A 46 -5.20 -4.22 3.15
N GLY A 47 -5.53 -4.36 4.43
CA GLY A 47 -5.68 -3.23 5.34
C GLY A 47 -4.39 -2.42 5.49
N VAL A 48 -3.24 -3.09 5.65
CA VAL A 48 -1.92 -2.44 5.74
C VAL A 48 -1.58 -1.69 4.46
N LEU A 49 -1.79 -2.31 3.29
CA LEU A 49 -1.55 -1.70 1.99
C LEU A 49 -2.42 -0.45 1.79
N ARG A 50 -3.72 -0.54 2.10
CA ARG A 50 -4.64 0.61 2.04
C ARG A 50 -4.19 1.75 2.95
N ALA A 51 -3.73 1.45 4.17
CA ALA A 51 -3.22 2.48 5.08
C ALA A 51 -1.95 3.16 4.54
N CYS A 52 -1.03 2.36 3.98
CA CYS A 52 0.17 2.88 3.32
C CYS A 52 -0.18 3.79 2.14
N LEU A 53 -1.12 3.36 1.30
CA LEU A 53 -1.53 4.08 0.11
C LEU A 53 -2.30 5.36 0.47
N ALA A 54 -3.20 5.32 1.46
CA ALA A 54 -3.88 6.50 1.98
C ALA A 54 -2.87 7.55 2.48
N HIS A 55 -1.84 7.12 3.23
CA HIS A 55 -0.78 8.01 3.68
C HIS A 55 0.02 8.66 2.53
N CYS A 56 0.19 7.96 1.41
CA CYS A 56 0.91 8.48 0.26
C CYS A 56 0.03 9.37 -0.63
N LEU A 57 -1.28 9.14 -0.64
CA LEU A 57 -2.24 10.01 -1.35
C LEU A 57 -2.36 11.40 -0.72
N ASP A 58 -2.22 11.53 0.60
CA ASP A 58 -2.07 12.83 1.28
C ASP A 58 -0.82 13.62 0.79
N ARG A 59 0.07 12.97 0.04
CA ARG A 59 1.31 13.56 -0.51
C ARG A 59 1.29 13.66 -2.04
N ASP A 60 0.12 13.57 -2.67
CA ASP A 60 -0.09 13.57 -4.13
C ASP A 60 0.57 12.40 -4.88
N ILE A 61 0.98 11.34 -4.18
CA ILE A 61 1.62 10.18 -4.80
C ILE A 61 0.54 9.24 -5.34
N SER A 62 0.53 9.08 -6.67
CA SER A 62 -0.59 8.45 -7.40
C SER A 62 -0.29 7.01 -7.87
N PHE A 63 0.98 6.59 -7.80
CA PHE A 63 1.40 5.28 -8.30
C PHE A 63 2.06 4.46 -7.20
N TYR A 64 1.90 3.15 -7.27
CA TYR A 64 2.73 2.24 -6.51
C TYR A 64 3.17 1.05 -7.35
N ARG A 65 4.29 0.45 -6.96
CA ARG A 65 4.85 -0.73 -7.61
C ARG A 65 5.30 -1.75 -6.56
N PRO A 66 5.20 -3.06 -6.85
CA PRO A 66 5.87 -4.07 -6.03
C PRO A 66 7.39 -3.92 -6.14
N GLY A 67 8.09 -4.02 -5.01
CA GLY A 67 9.55 -4.05 -4.93
C GLY A 67 10.13 -5.43 -5.24
N ASP A 68 9.35 -6.48 -4.98
CA ASP A 68 9.72 -7.87 -5.25
C ASP A 68 8.54 -8.71 -5.80
N GLU A 69 8.83 -9.94 -6.25
CA GLU A 69 7.85 -10.83 -6.87
C GLU A 69 6.75 -11.30 -5.89
N ARG A 70 7.06 -11.45 -4.60
CA ARG A 70 6.06 -11.78 -3.57
C ARG A 70 5.07 -10.62 -3.43
N CYS A 71 5.56 -9.38 -3.41
CA CYS A 71 4.70 -8.20 -3.42
C CYS A 71 3.76 -8.20 -4.61
N ARG A 72 4.28 -8.49 -5.80
CA ARG A 72 3.51 -8.56 -7.04
C ARG A 72 2.40 -9.60 -6.95
N GLN A 73 2.71 -10.79 -6.44
CA GLN A 73 1.75 -11.88 -6.28
C GLN A 73 0.68 -11.54 -5.25
N THR A 74 1.04 -10.95 -4.10
CA THR A 74 0.07 -10.50 -3.09
C THR A 74 -0.88 -9.45 -3.66
N ILE A 75 -0.35 -8.43 -4.34
CA ILE A 75 -1.15 -7.37 -4.99
C ILE A 75 -2.10 -7.96 -6.04
N ALA A 76 -1.63 -8.91 -6.85
CA ALA A 76 -2.47 -9.62 -7.82
C ALA A 76 -3.58 -10.45 -7.14
N ALA A 77 -3.26 -11.15 -6.04
CA ALA A 77 -4.22 -11.93 -5.26
C ALA A 77 -5.29 -11.06 -4.60
N LEU A 78 -4.94 -9.82 -4.25
CA LEU A 78 -5.88 -8.81 -3.73
C LEU A 78 -6.73 -8.16 -4.83
N GLY A 79 -6.49 -8.50 -6.11
CA GLY A 79 -7.26 -8.00 -7.24
C GLY A 79 -6.98 -6.54 -7.59
N TYR A 80 -5.82 -6.01 -7.19
CA TYR A 80 -5.44 -4.64 -7.50
C TYR A 80 -5.11 -4.53 -9.01
N PRO A 81 -5.76 -3.62 -9.77
CA PRO A 81 -5.59 -3.55 -11.20
C PRO A 81 -4.19 -3.02 -11.57
N PRO A 82 -3.55 -3.57 -12.61
CA PRO A 82 -2.30 -3.03 -13.13
C PRO A 82 -2.53 -1.64 -13.74
N ALA A 83 -1.50 -0.79 -13.64
CA ALA A 83 -1.42 0.52 -14.26
C ALA A 83 -0.26 0.57 -15.27
N ALA A 84 -0.12 1.68 -15.98
CA ALA A 84 0.97 1.87 -16.93
C ALA A 84 2.34 1.80 -16.23
N GLY A 85 3.35 1.27 -16.93
CA GLY A 85 4.73 1.26 -16.44
C GLY A 85 5.05 0.25 -15.33
N GLY A 86 4.22 -0.79 -15.15
CA GLY A 86 4.42 -1.81 -14.11
C GLY A 86 3.98 -1.38 -12.71
N ALA A 87 3.35 -0.21 -12.61
CA ALA A 87 2.64 0.23 -11.41
C ALA A 87 1.28 -0.48 -11.30
N TYR A 88 0.61 -0.29 -10.17
CA TYR A 88 -0.75 -0.75 -9.92
C TYR A 88 -1.61 0.43 -9.44
N SER A 89 -2.92 0.32 -9.61
CA SER A 89 -3.90 1.30 -9.13
C SER A 89 -4.67 0.75 -7.93
N VAL A 90 -5.06 1.64 -7.01
CA VAL A 90 -5.75 1.25 -5.78
C VAL A 90 -7.26 1.20 -6.01
N PRO A 91 -7.93 0.06 -5.80
CA PRO A 91 -9.38 -0.01 -5.92
C PRO A 91 -10.09 0.89 -4.90
N GLY A 92 -10.99 1.77 -5.36
CA GLY A 92 -11.85 2.58 -4.49
C GLY A 92 -11.21 3.84 -3.89
N LEU A 93 -9.90 4.03 -4.01
CA LEU A 93 -9.24 5.32 -3.79
C LEU A 93 -9.34 6.13 -5.09
N PHE A 94 -10.55 6.63 -5.36
CA PHE A 94 -10.79 7.52 -6.48
C PHE A 94 -10.03 8.83 -6.26
N MET A 95 -9.17 9.17 -7.22
CA MET A 95 -8.61 10.50 -7.36
C MET A 95 -9.75 11.52 -7.44
N VAL A 96 -10.02 12.24 -6.35
CA VAL A 96 -10.57 13.59 -6.50
C VAL A 96 -9.38 14.42 -6.95
N LYS A 97 -9.05 14.35 -8.24
CA LYS A 97 -8.19 15.37 -8.84
C LYS A 97 -8.96 16.67 -8.61
N LYS A 98 -8.56 17.45 -7.60
CA LYS A 98 -8.90 18.86 -7.58
C LYS A 98 -8.24 19.38 -8.85
N CYS A 99 -9.01 19.47 -9.93
CA CYS A 99 -8.77 20.46 -10.96
C CYS A 99 -8.90 21.81 -10.25
N GLY A 100 -7.86 22.18 -9.50
CA GLY A 100 -7.63 23.52 -9.04
C GLY A 100 -7.30 24.31 -10.28
N GLY A 101 -8.35 24.86 -10.89
CA GLY A 101 -8.21 25.87 -11.91
C GLY A 101 -7.34 27.00 -11.36
N LYS A 102 -6.34 27.37 -12.15
CA LYS A 102 -5.95 28.74 -12.44
C LYS A 102 -5.13 28.74 -13.71
#